data_AF-A0A7Y8MRV0-F1
#
_entry.id   AF-A0A7Y8MRV0-F1
#
_cell.length_a   1.000
_cell.length_b   1.000
_cell.length_c   1.000
_cell.angle_alpha   90.00
_cell.angle_beta   90.00
_cell.angle_gamma   90.00
#
_symmetry.space_group_name_H-M   'P 1'
#
loop_
_entity.id
_entity.type
_entity.pdbx_description
1 polymer ?
#
loop_
_entity_poly.entity_id
_entity_poly.type
_entity_poly.pdbx_seq_one_letter_code
_entity_poly.pdbx_strand_id
1 'polypeptide(L)'
;MNISNYNNRSIATVLPFNTFDRTWPRLAMGGDAVPVGSEGWVFPQQYTKLGQYESLLSADDAIVGSLGQFGVKAELSEPGHIARQMLEHLGGLWGVHLLADIETLKLLNKMAGGLRRKSNDADTIEETFELRTAPLKDWTDLISARKARRPLPRHSLEDFTKGNVIRLGLETDCPHCSAKNWTTLTGVDYRVTCERCLKSYDFPQAALREHNRNFTYRVIGPFSVPDYGRGSYSALLTLRVLERFNSSTNEMTFSTAMNLSFDGVQREVDFIAWRGDDRLGRENRRPPQLIIGEAKSLGQGELITAGDLAKLKSVAAKLPDAVFVITVLREYFTPAEKLLLERFVKWGRRVNVHGEPTNPVLLLTAHELTMDHLLSATWKDLGGSHALFADYEHTRTLLDMADATQQIYLGLPSFHQARREYWDKRLARRKAAQNGEN
;
A
#
# COMPACT_ATOMS: atom_id res chain seq x y z
N MET A 1 -13.70 4.14 25.16
CA MET A 1 -12.29 4.58 24.96
C MET A 1 -12.18 5.06 23.52
N ASN A 2 -11.97 6.36 23.26
CA ASN A 2 -11.76 6.85 21.90
C ASN A 2 -10.26 6.78 21.63
N ILE A 3 -9.78 5.62 21.15
CA ILE A 3 -8.38 5.40 20.76
C ILE A 3 -8.18 6.08 19.39
N SER A 4 -8.43 7.39 19.33
CA SER A 4 -8.38 8.14 18.08
C SER A 4 -6.93 8.50 17.75
N ASN A 5 -6.47 7.98 16.61
CA ASN A 5 -5.60 8.58 15.59
C ASN A 5 -4.28 9.30 15.97
N TYR A 6 -3.88 9.37 17.24
CA TYR A 6 -2.80 10.25 17.69
C TYR A 6 -1.60 9.56 18.32
N ASN A 7 -1.55 8.22 18.35
CA ASN A 7 -0.33 7.54 18.79
C ASN A 7 -0.07 6.26 18.00
N ASN A 8 1.21 6.05 17.70
CA ASN A 8 1.88 4.87 17.16
C ASN A 8 0.94 3.66 16.99
N ARG A 9 0.35 3.49 15.79
CA ARG A 9 -0.66 2.44 15.51
C ARG A 9 -0.05 1.05 15.49
N SER A 10 0.33 0.56 16.66
CA SER A 10 0.52 -0.86 16.91
C SER A 10 -0.80 -1.57 17.18
N ILE A 11 -1.89 -0.86 17.53
CA ILE A 11 -3.17 -1.46 17.99
C ILE A 11 -4.18 -1.61 16.84
N ALA A 12 -4.87 -2.74 16.79
CA ALA A 12 -5.97 -3.01 15.88
C ALA A 12 -7.23 -2.20 16.24
N THR A 13 -7.72 -1.41 15.27
CA THR A 13 -8.92 -0.58 15.38
C THR A 13 -10.15 -1.21 14.72
N VAL A 14 -9.95 -2.17 13.83
CA VAL A 14 -10.99 -2.88 13.08
C VAL A 14 -10.72 -4.37 13.15
N LEU A 15 -11.75 -5.11 13.52
CA LEU A 15 -11.74 -6.57 13.58
C LEU A 15 -12.98 -7.08 12.84
N PRO A 16 -12.92 -8.24 12.15
CA PRO A 16 -14.10 -8.82 11.56
C PRO A 16 -15.16 -9.10 12.62
N PHE A 17 -16.42 -9.10 12.23
CA PHE A 17 -17.49 -9.48 13.14
C PHE A 17 -17.35 -10.96 13.51
N ASN A 18 -17.54 -11.26 14.79
CA ASN A 18 -17.38 -12.59 15.36
C ASN A 18 -18.72 -13.15 15.90
N THR A 19 -19.84 -12.61 15.40
CA THR A 19 -21.20 -12.88 15.90
C THR A 19 -21.52 -14.38 16.00
N PHE A 20 -21.04 -15.16 15.03
CA PHE A 20 -21.30 -16.60 14.91
C PHE A 20 -20.18 -17.48 15.47
N ASP A 21 -18.96 -16.98 15.57
CA ASP A 21 -17.83 -17.65 16.20
C ASP A 21 -17.08 -16.67 17.10
N ARG A 22 -17.29 -16.79 18.40
CA ARG A 22 -16.72 -15.89 19.41
C ARG A 22 -15.42 -16.44 20.03
N THR A 23 -14.84 -17.49 19.46
CA THR A 23 -13.58 -18.06 19.97
C THR A 23 -12.40 -17.11 19.75
N TRP A 24 -12.53 -16.18 18.80
CA TRP A 24 -11.60 -15.12 18.50
C TRP A 24 -12.37 -13.82 18.14
N PRO A 25 -11.82 -12.62 18.41
CA PRO A 25 -10.61 -12.33 19.20
C PRO A 25 -10.85 -12.54 20.70
N ARG A 26 -9.80 -12.96 21.42
CA ARG A 26 -9.83 -13.08 22.89
C ARG A 26 -9.46 -11.75 23.53
N LEU A 27 -10.43 -10.85 23.61
CA LEU A 27 -10.22 -9.47 24.11
C LEU A 27 -10.31 -9.36 25.63
N ALA A 28 -11.11 -10.19 26.30
CA ALA A 28 -11.29 -10.16 27.76
C ALA A 28 -10.46 -11.23 28.48
N MET A 29 -9.88 -10.86 29.63
CA MET A 29 -9.32 -11.84 30.56
C MET A 29 -10.44 -12.62 31.28
N GLY A 30 -10.23 -13.92 31.51
CA GLY A 30 -11.18 -14.79 32.23
C GLY A 30 -12.01 -15.72 31.34
N GLY A 31 -11.84 -15.68 30.01
CA GLY A 31 -12.51 -16.59 29.07
C GLY A 31 -13.86 -16.09 28.57
N ASP A 32 -14.30 -14.90 28.97
CA ASP A 32 -15.52 -14.28 28.47
C ASP A 32 -15.41 -13.97 26.97
N ALA A 33 -16.33 -14.52 26.20
CA ALA A 33 -16.47 -14.24 24.79
C ALA A 33 -16.99 -12.81 24.58
N VAL A 34 -16.15 -11.94 24.00
CA VAL A 34 -16.50 -10.55 23.65
C VAL A 34 -17.05 -10.53 22.21
N PRO A 35 -18.35 -10.26 22.01
CA PRO A 35 -18.89 -10.06 20.67
C PRO A 35 -18.33 -8.77 20.07
N VAL A 36 -17.89 -8.87 18.83
CA VAL A 36 -17.48 -7.78 17.94
C VAL A 36 -18.52 -7.70 16.84
N GLY A 37 -19.23 -6.57 16.79
CA GLY A 37 -20.31 -6.32 15.84
C GLY A 37 -20.37 -4.86 15.41
N SER A 38 -21.48 -4.48 14.79
CA SER A 38 -21.72 -3.11 14.32
C SER A 38 -21.73 -2.06 15.43
N GLU A 39 -22.01 -2.48 16.67
CA GLU A 39 -22.01 -1.62 17.86
C GLU A 39 -20.62 -1.52 18.52
N GLY A 40 -19.61 -2.19 17.96
CA GLY A 40 -18.26 -2.28 18.52
C GLY A 40 -18.07 -3.54 19.37
N TRP A 41 -17.28 -3.40 20.43
CA TRP A 41 -17.00 -4.48 21.38
C TRP A 41 -18.06 -4.48 22.49
N VAL A 42 -18.71 -5.63 22.68
CA VAL A 42 -19.76 -5.80 23.68
C VAL A 42 -19.20 -6.59 24.85
N PHE A 43 -19.15 -5.98 26.03
CA PHE A 43 -18.68 -6.63 27.25
C PHE A 43 -19.88 -7.00 28.11
N PRO A 44 -20.32 -8.27 28.11
CA PRO A 44 -21.44 -8.68 28.96
C PRO A 44 -21.03 -8.59 30.44
N GLN A 45 -21.77 -7.82 31.24
CA GLN A 45 -21.54 -7.72 32.68
C GLN A 45 -22.66 -8.41 33.45
N GLN A 46 -22.30 -9.44 34.22
CA GLN A 46 -23.24 -10.15 35.09
C GLN A 46 -23.30 -9.58 36.51
N TYR A 47 -22.28 -8.83 36.93
CA TYR A 47 -22.14 -8.32 38.29
C TYR A 47 -21.84 -6.81 38.28
N THR A 48 -22.37 -6.10 39.28
CA THR A 48 -22.04 -4.68 39.49
C THR A 48 -20.67 -4.56 40.15
N LYS A 49 -19.87 -3.55 39.73
CA LYS A 49 -18.52 -3.24 40.27
C LYS A 49 -17.40 -4.23 39.96
N LEU A 50 -17.56 -5.09 38.95
CA LEU A 50 -16.45 -5.92 38.46
C LEU A 50 -15.53 -5.10 37.56
N GLY A 51 -14.22 -5.14 37.82
CA GLY A 51 -13.21 -4.61 36.90
C GLY A 51 -12.91 -5.63 35.81
N GLN A 52 -12.83 -5.20 34.56
CA GLN A 52 -12.47 -6.04 33.43
C GLN A 52 -11.15 -5.55 32.83
N TYR A 53 -10.26 -6.50 32.53
CA TYR A 53 -9.03 -6.22 31.80
C TYR A 53 -9.20 -6.60 30.34
N GLU A 54 -8.86 -5.65 29.47
CA GLU A 54 -8.94 -5.80 28.02
C GLU A 54 -7.53 -5.90 27.43
N SER A 55 -7.30 -6.90 26.58
CA SER A 55 -6.08 -7.02 25.79
C SER A 55 -6.33 -6.47 24.40
N LEU A 56 -5.66 -5.38 24.06
CA LEU A 56 -5.70 -4.80 22.71
C LEU A 56 -4.76 -5.58 21.81
N LEU A 57 -5.28 -6.13 20.71
CA LEU A 57 -4.46 -6.83 19.72
C LEU A 57 -3.59 -5.84 18.96
N SER A 58 -2.39 -6.28 18.57
CA SER A 58 -1.65 -5.54 17.58
C SER A 58 -2.30 -5.64 16.20
N ALA A 59 -1.98 -4.73 15.28
CA ALA A 59 -2.52 -4.80 13.92
C ALA A 59 -2.10 -6.11 13.21
N ASP A 60 -0.83 -6.51 13.35
CA ASP A 60 -0.31 -7.76 12.81
C ASP A 60 -1.01 -8.98 13.45
N ASP A 61 -1.16 -9.01 14.79
CA ASP A 61 -1.84 -10.11 15.48
C ASP A 61 -3.32 -10.21 15.11
N ALA A 62 -3.98 -9.07 14.88
CA ALA A 62 -5.35 -9.03 14.41
C ALA A 62 -5.50 -9.62 13.01
N ILE A 63 -4.60 -9.25 12.08
CA ILE A 63 -4.59 -9.79 10.72
C ILE A 63 -4.28 -11.29 10.76
N VAL A 64 -3.20 -11.70 11.42
CA VAL A 64 -2.82 -13.12 11.55
C VAL A 64 -3.93 -13.95 12.19
N GLY A 65 -4.48 -13.48 13.30
CA GLY A 65 -5.55 -14.16 14.02
C GLY A 65 -6.83 -14.31 13.20
N SER A 66 -7.22 -13.26 12.46
CA SER A 66 -8.39 -13.29 11.57
C SER A 66 -8.20 -14.24 10.40
N LEU A 67 -7.02 -14.26 9.77
CA LEU A 67 -6.71 -15.18 8.68
C LEU A 67 -6.68 -16.63 9.16
N GLY A 68 -6.24 -16.85 10.40
CA GLY A 68 -6.31 -18.15 11.07
C GLY A 68 -7.72 -18.73 11.14
N GLN A 69 -8.75 -17.88 11.32
CA GLN A 69 -10.16 -18.31 11.29
C GLN A 69 -10.59 -18.87 9.93
N PHE A 70 -9.93 -18.43 8.85
CA PHE A 70 -10.15 -18.97 7.50
C PHE A 70 -9.22 -20.15 7.18
N GLY A 71 -8.46 -20.67 8.15
CA GLY A 71 -7.48 -21.73 7.93
C GLY A 71 -6.26 -21.26 7.12
N VAL A 72 -5.93 -19.97 7.17
CA VAL A 72 -4.76 -19.39 6.51
C VAL A 72 -3.72 -19.03 7.57
N LYS A 73 -2.55 -19.65 7.50
CA LYS A 73 -1.40 -19.23 8.31
C LYS A 73 -0.74 -18.03 7.63
N ALA A 74 -0.50 -16.96 8.39
CA ALA A 74 0.13 -15.74 7.88
C ALA A 74 1.35 -15.36 8.75
N GLU A 75 2.40 -14.88 8.10
CA GLU A 75 3.60 -14.33 8.75
C GLU A 75 4.14 -13.15 7.93
N LEU A 76 4.80 -12.20 8.59
CA LEU A 76 5.33 -11.02 7.91
C LEU A 76 6.49 -11.42 6.98
N SER A 77 6.49 -10.91 5.74
CA SER A 77 7.56 -11.18 4.77
C SER A 77 8.74 -10.22 4.98
N GLU A 78 9.89 -10.50 4.34
CA GLU A 78 11.05 -9.60 4.38
C GLU A 78 10.71 -8.19 3.79
N PRO A 79 10.06 -8.07 2.60
CA PRO A 79 9.49 -6.80 2.16
C PRO A 79 8.51 -6.19 3.17
N GLY A 80 7.73 -7.03 3.86
CA GLY A 80 6.80 -6.60 4.91
C GLY A 80 7.52 -5.90 6.07
N HIS A 81 8.64 -6.45 6.54
CA HIS A 81 9.48 -5.84 7.57
C HIS A 81 10.04 -4.48 7.13
N ILE A 82 10.50 -4.37 5.88
CA ILE A 82 11.02 -3.12 5.31
C ILE A 82 9.91 -2.05 5.28
N ALA A 83 8.74 -2.41 4.73
CA ALA A 83 7.59 -1.52 4.67
C ALA A 83 7.11 -1.07 6.06
N ARG A 84 7.15 -1.97 7.05
CA ARG A 84 6.79 -1.64 8.44
C ARG A 84 7.75 -0.63 9.05
N GLN A 85 9.06 -0.83 8.89
CA GLN A 85 10.07 0.13 9.35
C GLN A 85 9.94 1.49 8.64
N MET A 86 9.64 1.50 7.34
CA MET A 86 9.34 2.76 6.64
C MET A 86 8.16 3.49 7.27
N LEU A 87 7.08 2.78 7.59
CA LEU A 87 5.91 3.37 8.25
C LEU A 87 6.23 3.94 9.63
N GLU A 88 7.01 3.23 10.43
CA GLU A 88 7.46 3.70 11.75
C GLU A 88 8.23 5.02 11.63
N HIS A 89 9.17 5.11 10.68
CA HIS A 89 9.94 6.32 10.42
C HIS A 89 9.09 7.48 9.87
N LEU A 90 8.05 7.18 9.08
CA LEU A 90 7.10 8.18 8.56
C LEU A 90 6.05 8.61 9.60
N GLY A 91 5.96 7.96 10.75
CA GLY A 91 4.92 8.23 11.75
C GLY A 91 3.53 7.72 11.33
N GLY A 92 3.47 6.65 10.52
CA GLY A 92 2.25 5.99 10.06
C GLY A 92 1.76 6.44 8.67
N LEU A 93 0.56 5.97 8.29
CA LEU A 93 -0.02 6.19 6.95
C LEU A 93 -0.22 7.67 6.59
N TRP A 94 -0.41 8.54 7.60
CA TRP A 94 -0.47 9.98 7.35
C TRP A 94 0.83 10.45 6.72
N GLY A 95 2.00 10.10 7.29
CA GLY A 95 3.31 10.53 6.80
C GLY A 95 3.74 9.93 5.45
N VAL A 96 3.08 8.86 5.00
CA VAL A 96 3.27 8.28 3.65
C VAL A 96 3.00 9.31 2.53
N HIS A 97 2.28 10.40 2.81
CA HIS A 97 2.14 11.50 1.87
C HIS A 97 3.49 12.07 1.38
N LEU A 98 4.57 11.95 2.15
CA LEU A 98 5.92 12.38 1.73
C LEU A 98 6.37 11.63 0.48
N LEU A 99 5.94 10.37 0.33
CA LEU A 99 6.22 9.50 -0.81
C LEU A 99 5.25 9.70 -1.98
N ALA A 100 4.16 10.46 -1.80
CA ALA A 100 3.09 10.64 -2.79
C ALA A 100 3.45 11.63 -3.92
N ASP A 101 4.62 11.43 -4.54
CA ASP A 101 5.10 12.16 -5.72
C ASP A 101 6.14 11.31 -6.48
N ILE A 102 5.92 11.14 -7.77
CA ILE A 102 6.71 10.23 -8.61
C ILE A 102 8.18 10.64 -8.68
N GLU A 103 8.47 11.94 -8.76
CA GLU A 103 9.86 12.44 -8.81
C GLU A 103 10.59 12.23 -7.48
N THR A 104 9.86 12.32 -6.36
CA THR A 104 10.38 11.95 -5.03
C THR A 104 10.80 10.49 -5.00
N LEU A 105 9.92 9.58 -5.45
CA LEU A 105 10.24 8.14 -5.49
C LEU A 105 11.44 7.84 -6.40
N LYS A 106 11.55 8.50 -7.55
CA LYS A 106 12.71 8.38 -8.45
C LYS A 106 13.99 8.88 -7.80
N LEU A 107 13.95 10.01 -7.10
CA LEU A 107 15.12 10.57 -6.42
C LEU A 107 15.58 9.65 -5.27
N LEU A 108 14.64 9.14 -4.46
CA LEU A 108 14.93 8.18 -3.40
C LEU A 108 15.57 6.91 -3.97
N ASN A 109 14.97 6.32 -5.00
CA ASN A 109 15.50 5.12 -5.63
C ASN A 109 16.87 5.34 -6.31
N LYS A 110 17.14 6.55 -6.82
CA LYS A 110 18.46 6.90 -7.37
C LYS A 110 19.55 6.91 -6.29
N MET A 111 19.20 7.29 -5.06
CA MET A 111 20.13 7.28 -3.92
C MET A 111 20.22 5.94 -3.22
N ALA A 112 19.15 5.13 -3.27
CA ALA A 112 19.15 3.77 -2.78
C ALA A 112 20.26 2.95 -3.48
N GLY A 113 20.74 1.91 -2.79
CA GLY A 113 21.67 0.96 -3.39
C GLY A 113 21.01 0.30 -4.60
N GLY A 114 21.78 -0.40 -5.42
CA GLY A 114 21.25 -1.09 -6.58
C GLY A 114 21.80 -2.50 -6.69
N LEU A 115 20.99 -3.42 -7.20
CA LEU A 115 21.44 -4.70 -7.76
C LEU A 115 21.10 -4.68 -9.24
N ARG A 116 22.09 -4.72 -10.12
CA ARG A 116 21.86 -4.94 -11.55
C ARG A 116 22.18 -6.38 -11.86
N ARG A 117 21.15 -7.15 -12.17
CA ARG A 117 21.29 -8.46 -12.81
C ARG A 117 21.47 -8.28 -14.31
N LYS A 118 22.65 -8.59 -14.83
CA LYS A 118 22.86 -8.82 -16.26
C LYS A 118 22.81 -10.33 -16.50
N SER A 119 21.79 -10.78 -17.22
CA SER A 119 21.71 -12.15 -17.73
C SER A 119 22.26 -12.16 -19.16
N ASN A 120 23.34 -12.92 -19.40
CA ASN A 120 23.70 -13.42 -20.73
C ASN A 120 23.36 -14.92 -20.80
N ASP A 121 23.30 -15.51 -22.00
CA ASP A 121 22.91 -16.92 -22.25
C ASP A 121 23.70 -17.99 -21.45
N ALA A 122 24.79 -17.61 -20.77
CA ALA A 122 25.63 -18.52 -19.97
C ALA A 122 25.82 -18.11 -18.50
N ASP A 123 25.46 -16.88 -18.08
CA ASP A 123 25.68 -16.44 -16.69
C ASP A 123 24.82 -15.22 -16.30
N THR A 124 24.41 -15.19 -15.03
CA THR A 124 23.77 -14.02 -14.40
C THR A 124 24.78 -13.30 -13.51
N ILE A 125 25.28 -12.15 -13.97
CA ILE A 125 26.17 -11.31 -13.18
C ILE A 125 25.32 -10.34 -12.36
N GLU A 126 25.46 -10.40 -11.03
CA GLU A 126 24.87 -9.45 -10.09
C GLU A 126 25.88 -8.34 -9.75
N GLU A 127 25.70 -7.14 -10.30
CA GLU A 127 26.46 -5.95 -9.93
C GLU A 127 25.76 -5.21 -8.78
N THR A 128 26.41 -5.13 -7.61
CA THR A 128 25.91 -4.32 -6.48
C THR A 128 26.47 -2.90 -6.59
N PHE A 129 25.59 -1.89 -6.51
CA PHE A 129 25.95 -0.48 -6.53
C PHE A 129 25.87 0.12 -5.12
N GLU A 130 26.89 0.90 -4.78
CA GLU A 130 26.96 1.67 -3.54
C GLU A 130 25.86 2.74 -3.47
N LEU A 131 25.48 3.11 -2.24
CA LEU A 131 24.53 4.19 -1.97
C LEU A 131 25.03 5.51 -2.55
N ARG A 132 24.16 6.17 -3.30
CA ARG A 132 24.46 7.47 -3.92
C ARG A 132 23.92 8.61 -3.08
N THR A 133 24.42 9.80 -3.37
CA THR A 133 24.06 11.04 -2.69
C THR A 133 23.30 11.95 -3.65
N ALA A 134 22.53 12.88 -3.11
CA ALA A 134 21.91 13.97 -3.86
C ALA A 134 22.30 15.32 -3.25
N PRO A 135 22.72 16.31 -4.07
CA PRO A 135 23.02 17.64 -3.58
C PRO A 135 21.76 18.35 -3.05
N LEU A 136 21.95 19.36 -2.20
CA LEU A 136 20.85 20.19 -1.68
C LEU A 136 19.98 20.76 -2.80
N LYS A 137 20.58 21.16 -3.93
CA LYS A 137 19.87 21.71 -5.09
C LYS A 137 18.78 20.77 -5.62
N ASP A 138 19.10 19.48 -5.78
CA ASP A 138 18.16 18.48 -6.30
C ASP A 138 16.91 18.40 -5.40
N TRP A 139 17.12 18.46 -4.07
CA TRP A 139 16.04 18.47 -3.08
C TRP A 139 15.23 19.77 -3.09
N THR A 140 15.89 20.93 -3.16
CA THR A 140 15.20 22.22 -3.19
C THR A 140 14.38 22.40 -4.47
N ASP A 141 14.91 21.94 -5.61
CA ASP A 141 14.22 21.97 -6.90
C ASP A 141 12.99 21.06 -6.86
N LEU A 142 13.13 19.84 -6.33
CA LEU A 142 12.04 18.89 -6.16
C LEU A 142 10.91 19.45 -5.28
N ILE A 143 11.25 20.04 -4.14
CA ILE A 143 10.27 20.63 -3.23
C ILE A 143 9.58 21.84 -3.88
N SER A 144 10.33 22.67 -4.59
CA SER A 144 9.79 23.83 -5.30
C SER A 144 8.82 23.40 -6.41
N ALA A 145 9.17 22.35 -7.17
CA ALA A 145 8.29 21.77 -8.18
C ALA A 145 7.00 21.18 -7.57
N ARG A 146 7.09 20.50 -6.42
CA ARG A 146 5.89 20.00 -5.71
C ARG A 146 4.98 21.15 -5.26
N LYS A 147 5.55 22.21 -4.68
CA LYS A 147 4.79 23.41 -4.24
C LYS A 147 4.13 24.14 -5.41
N ALA A 148 4.78 24.19 -6.57
CA ALA A 148 4.20 24.80 -7.77
C ALA A 148 2.99 24.01 -8.30
N ARG A 149 3.01 22.68 -8.20
CA ARG A 149 1.91 21.81 -8.63
C ARG A 149 0.75 21.75 -7.63
N ARG A 150 1.04 21.95 -6.33
CA ARG A 150 0.07 21.83 -5.24
C ARG A 150 0.19 23.02 -4.29
N PRO A 151 -0.75 23.99 -4.34
CA PRO A 151 -0.64 25.22 -3.60
C PRO A 151 -0.83 25.06 -2.07
N LEU A 152 -1.28 23.91 -1.59
CA LEU A 152 -1.40 23.64 -0.15
C LEU A 152 -0.03 23.21 0.42
N PRO A 153 0.57 24.01 1.32
CA PRO A 153 1.94 23.80 1.77
C PRO A 153 1.95 22.74 2.87
N ARG A 154 2.58 21.59 2.63
CA ARG A 154 2.84 20.60 3.69
C ARG A 154 4.22 19.99 3.68
N HIS A 155 5.06 20.28 2.68
CA HIS A 155 6.34 19.58 2.53
C HIS A 155 7.50 20.55 2.42
N SER A 156 8.45 20.34 3.30
CA SER A 156 9.75 20.96 3.38
C SER A 156 10.81 19.87 3.35
N LEU A 157 12.07 20.26 3.17
CA LEU A 157 13.18 19.32 3.25
C LEU A 157 13.31 18.73 4.67
N GLU A 158 12.89 19.51 5.66
CA GLU A 158 12.90 19.13 7.06
C GLU A 158 11.97 17.96 7.36
N ASP A 159 10.86 17.81 6.64
CA ASP A 159 9.95 16.67 6.85
C ASP A 159 10.61 15.34 6.47
N PHE A 160 11.44 15.33 5.42
CA PHE A 160 12.20 14.15 5.02
C PHE A 160 13.33 13.81 5.99
N THR A 161 13.97 14.81 6.61
CA THR A 161 15.03 14.57 7.61
C THR A 161 14.45 14.16 8.96
N LYS A 162 13.35 14.79 9.41
CA LYS A 162 12.61 14.40 10.63
C LYS A 162 12.03 13.00 10.52
N GLY A 163 11.49 12.65 9.35
CA GLY A 163 11.01 11.30 9.04
C GLY A 163 12.12 10.27 8.83
N ASN A 164 13.40 10.60 9.06
CA ASN A 164 14.55 9.74 8.83
C ASN A 164 14.56 9.08 7.44
N VAL A 165 14.00 9.74 6.43
CA VAL A 165 14.02 9.28 5.04
C VAL A 165 15.41 9.53 4.44
N ILE A 166 15.95 10.72 4.73
CA ILE A 166 17.29 11.15 4.31
C ILE A 166 18.07 11.75 5.47
N ARG A 167 19.40 11.73 5.32
CA ARG A 167 20.33 12.36 6.26
C ARG A 167 21.35 13.21 5.52
N LEU A 168 21.68 14.37 6.10
CA LEU A 168 22.73 15.24 5.62
C LEU A 168 24.10 14.69 6.00
N GLY A 169 25.06 14.80 5.09
CA GLY A 169 26.46 14.45 5.30
C GLY A 169 27.38 15.19 4.35
N LEU A 170 28.67 14.87 4.43
CA LEU A 170 29.72 15.45 3.60
C LEU A 170 30.26 14.43 2.62
N GLU A 171 30.24 14.79 1.34
CA GLU A 171 30.92 14.08 0.27
C GLU A 171 32.33 14.65 0.06
N THR A 172 33.32 13.77 0.08
CA THR A 172 34.74 14.09 -0.14
C THR A 172 35.36 13.09 -1.12
N ASP A 173 36.45 13.47 -1.77
CA ASP A 173 37.18 12.58 -2.68
C ASP A 173 38.32 11.91 -1.90
N CYS A 174 38.36 10.57 -1.89
CA CYS A 174 39.37 9.83 -1.15
C CYS A 174 40.73 9.92 -1.86
N PRO A 175 41.81 10.40 -1.20
CA PRO A 175 43.12 10.53 -1.84
C PRO A 175 43.81 9.18 -2.11
N HIS A 176 43.33 8.09 -1.51
CA HIS A 176 43.94 6.75 -1.66
C HIS A 176 43.38 5.94 -2.82
N CYS A 177 42.08 6.05 -3.10
CA CYS A 177 41.40 5.25 -4.14
C CYS A 177 40.61 6.10 -5.14
N SER A 178 40.64 7.42 -5.01
CA SER A 178 39.92 8.39 -5.85
C SER A 178 38.40 8.22 -5.91
N ALA A 179 37.84 7.36 -5.05
CA ALA A 179 36.39 7.20 -4.94
C ALA A 179 35.77 8.33 -4.12
N LYS A 180 34.52 8.65 -4.43
CA LYS A 180 33.70 9.51 -3.58
C LYS A 180 33.41 8.79 -2.27
N ASN A 181 33.66 9.47 -1.16
CA ASN A 181 33.35 9.02 0.18
C ASN A 181 32.28 9.92 0.77
N TRP A 182 31.30 9.36 1.46
CA TRP A 182 30.27 10.13 2.13
C TRP A 182 30.28 9.83 3.62
N THR A 183 30.29 10.86 4.44
CA THR A 183 30.33 10.74 5.90
C THR A 183 29.18 11.51 6.51
N THR A 184 28.43 10.87 7.43
CA THR A 184 27.38 11.55 8.21
C THR A 184 27.95 12.70 9.02
N LEU A 185 27.18 13.77 9.30
CA LEU A 185 27.67 14.89 10.12
C LEU A 185 28.11 14.47 11.53
N THR A 186 27.56 13.40 12.09
CA THR A 186 27.98 12.83 13.38
C THR A 186 29.27 12.02 13.30
N GLY A 187 29.68 11.60 12.11
CA GLY A 187 30.92 10.85 11.87
C GLY A 187 32.01 11.66 11.17
N VAL A 188 31.74 12.92 10.82
CA VAL A 188 32.74 13.83 10.25
C VAL A 188 33.67 14.28 11.37
N ASP A 189 34.97 14.12 11.13
CA ASP A 189 36.06 14.59 11.97
C ASP A 189 37.19 15.11 11.06
N TYR A 190 38.24 15.71 11.61
CA TYR A 190 39.44 16.13 10.88
C TYR A 190 40.17 14.97 10.22
N ARG A 191 39.89 13.74 10.63
CA ARG A 191 40.32 12.51 9.98
C ARG A 191 39.10 11.64 9.69
N VAL A 192 38.88 11.32 8.42
CA VAL A 192 37.76 10.50 7.97
C VAL A 192 38.26 9.17 7.41
N THR A 193 37.44 8.13 7.52
CA THR A 193 37.73 6.81 6.95
C THR A 193 36.92 6.61 5.68
N CYS A 194 37.57 6.14 4.61
CA CYS A 194 36.90 5.84 3.36
C CYS A 194 36.04 4.56 3.51
N GLU A 195 34.73 4.63 3.20
CA GLU A 195 33.83 3.48 3.24
C GLU A 195 34.24 2.36 2.25
N ARG A 196 35.01 2.72 1.20
CA ARG A 196 35.40 1.79 0.13
C ARG A 196 36.76 1.12 0.36
N CYS A 197 37.81 1.88 0.65
CA CYS A 197 39.16 1.33 0.84
C CYS A 197 39.57 1.18 2.30
N LEU A 198 38.72 1.61 3.24
CA LEU A 198 38.91 1.54 4.70
C LEU A 198 40.14 2.28 5.24
N LYS A 199 40.86 3.04 4.39
CA LYS A 199 41.98 3.89 4.81
C LYS A 199 41.47 5.22 5.33
N SER A 200 42.10 5.71 6.40
CA SER A 200 41.88 7.05 6.91
C SER A 200 42.67 8.09 6.11
N TYR A 201 42.11 9.29 6.02
CA TYR A 201 42.75 10.46 5.41
C TYR A 201 42.28 11.74 6.09
N ASP A 202 43.08 12.79 5.99
CA ASP A 202 42.73 14.08 6.57
C ASP A 202 41.59 14.73 5.77
N PHE A 203 40.64 15.31 6.48
CA PHE A 203 39.50 15.98 5.87
C PHE A 203 40.00 17.14 4.99
N PRO A 204 39.53 17.29 3.73
CA PRO A 204 40.07 18.24 2.76
C PRO A 204 39.63 19.68 3.04
N GLN A 205 40.08 20.26 4.15
CA GLN A 205 39.71 21.60 4.64
C GLN A 205 40.00 22.72 3.63
N ALA A 206 41.08 22.58 2.86
CA ALA A 206 41.50 23.57 1.85
C ALA A 206 40.95 23.28 0.44
N ALA A 207 40.31 22.13 0.23
CA ALA A 207 39.80 21.68 -1.07
C ALA A 207 38.30 21.40 -1.04
N LEU A 208 37.56 22.17 -0.23
CA LEU A 208 36.10 22.16 -0.25
C LEU A 208 35.59 22.70 -1.58
N ARG A 209 34.52 22.07 -2.09
CA ARG A 209 33.85 22.45 -3.32
C ARG A 209 33.07 23.73 -3.10
N GLU A 210 33.15 24.64 -4.07
CA GLU A 210 32.45 25.91 -4.05
C GLU A 210 30.93 25.74 -3.85
N HIS A 211 30.31 26.77 -3.27
CA HIS A 211 28.87 26.80 -2.98
C HIS A 211 28.39 25.61 -2.13
N ASN A 212 29.24 25.14 -1.20
CA ASN A 212 28.91 24.07 -0.25
C ASN A 212 28.49 22.75 -0.92
N ARG A 213 28.99 22.47 -2.13
CA ARG A 213 28.64 21.27 -2.91
C ARG A 213 29.13 19.95 -2.31
N ASN A 214 29.88 19.99 -1.20
CA ASN A 214 30.19 18.80 -0.41
C ASN A 214 29.00 18.33 0.43
N PHE A 215 28.09 19.24 0.81
CA PHE A 215 26.91 18.88 1.60
C PHE A 215 25.88 18.19 0.73
N THR A 216 25.65 16.91 1.02
CA THR A 216 24.76 16.06 0.23
C THR A 216 23.90 15.20 1.15
N TYR A 217 22.71 14.87 0.67
CA TYR A 217 21.78 13.97 1.34
C TYR A 217 21.96 12.54 0.83
N ARG A 218 21.80 11.57 1.72
CA ARG A 218 21.73 10.14 1.38
C ARG A 218 20.50 9.55 2.05
N VAL A 219 19.85 8.57 1.40
CA VAL A 219 18.79 7.77 2.02
C VAL A 219 19.36 6.89 3.12
N ILE A 220 18.61 6.64 4.18
CA ILE A 220 19.07 5.85 5.33
C ILE A 220 18.04 4.79 5.73
N GLY A 221 18.50 3.80 6.50
CA GLY A 221 17.63 2.75 7.07
C GLY A 221 16.82 2.03 5.97
N PRO A 222 15.52 1.80 6.15
CA PRO A 222 14.73 1.03 5.20
C PRO A 222 14.57 1.71 3.83
N PHE A 223 14.78 3.04 3.73
CA PHE A 223 14.74 3.79 2.45
C PHE A 223 15.98 3.59 1.57
N SER A 224 17.03 2.97 2.12
CA SER A 224 18.26 2.63 1.38
C SER A 224 18.15 1.34 0.56
N VAL A 225 17.05 0.58 0.74
CA VAL A 225 16.80 -0.68 0.05
C VAL A 225 16.53 -0.43 -1.45
N PRO A 226 17.16 -1.21 -2.37
CA PRO A 226 16.97 -1.10 -3.81
C PRO A 226 15.52 -1.35 -4.27
N ASP A 227 15.28 -1.16 -5.57
CA ASP A 227 14.05 -1.55 -6.26
C ASP A 227 12.80 -0.92 -5.66
N TYR A 228 12.86 0.40 -5.44
CA TYR A 228 11.79 1.19 -4.82
C TYR A 228 11.39 0.63 -3.44
N GLY A 229 12.41 0.21 -2.68
CA GLY A 229 12.27 -0.45 -1.38
C GLY A 229 11.59 -1.81 -1.49
N ARG A 230 12.03 -2.67 -2.43
CA ARG A 230 11.39 -3.96 -2.77
C ARG A 230 9.87 -3.88 -2.94
N GLY A 231 9.38 -2.84 -3.61
CA GLY A 231 7.94 -2.63 -3.84
C GLY A 231 7.16 -2.01 -2.67
N SER A 232 7.82 -1.73 -1.54
CA SER A 232 7.17 -1.17 -0.34
C SER A 232 6.50 0.18 -0.61
N TYR A 233 7.11 1.04 -1.44
CA TYR A 233 6.53 2.37 -1.71
C TYR A 233 5.12 2.29 -2.30
N SER A 234 4.89 1.40 -3.29
CA SER A 234 3.56 1.22 -3.88
C SER A 234 2.57 0.66 -2.86
N ALA A 235 2.97 -0.35 -2.07
CA ALA A 235 2.09 -0.94 -1.05
C ALA A 235 1.65 0.08 0.01
N LEU A 236 2.58 0.90 0.52
CA LEU A 236 2.28 1.93 1.50
C LEU A 236 1.38 3.03 0.95
N LEU A 237 1.64 3.48 -0.29
CA LEU A 237 0.78 4.47 -0.96
C LEU A 237 -0.63 3.92 -1.17
N THR A 238 -0.78 2.64 -1.50
CA THR A 238 -2.09 2.00 -1.62
C THR A 238 -2.83 1.97 -0.29
N LEU A 239 -2.17 1.57 0.80
CA LEU A 239 -2.77 1.60 2.14
C LEU A 239 -3.21 3.01 2.54
N ARG A 240 -2.42 4.05 2.21
CA ARG A 240 -2.82 5.45 2.41
C ARG A 240 -4.07 5.82 1.61
N VAL A 241 -4.23 5.33 0.37
CA VAL A 241 -5.45 5.56 -0.42
C VAL A 241 -6.65 4.88 0.24
N LEU A 242 -6.51 3.61 0.61
CA LEU A 242 -7.59 2.83 1.23
C LEU A 242 -8.08 3.41 2.55
N GLU A 243 -7.18 4.01 3.34
CA GLU A 243 -7.56 4.72 4.56
C GLU A 243 -8.41 5.97 4.27
N ARG A 244 -8.14 6.69 3.17
CA ARG A 244 -8.54 8.10 3.03
C ARG A 244 -9.43 8.44 1.83
N PHE A 245 -9.75 7.48 0.96
CA PHE A 245 -10.35 7.82 -0.34
C PHE A 245 -11.71 8.52 -0.27
N ASN A 246 -12.48 8.38 0.82
CA ASN A 246 -13.84 8.91 0.92
C ASN A 246 -14.18 9.67 2.22
N SER A 247 -13.37 9.53 3.28
CA SER A 247 -13.52 10.22 4.56
C SER A 247 -12.26 10.09 5.43
N SER A 248 -12.08 11.00 6.38
CA SER A 248 -11.04 10.94 7.42
C SER A 248 -11.45 10.12 8.66
N THR A 249 -12.68 9.60 8.70
CA THR A 249 -13.26 8.88 9.85
C THR A 249 -13.26 7.36 9.70
N ASN A 250 -12.83 6.82 8.56
CA ASN A 250 -12.75 5.37 8.40
C ASN A 250 -11.69 4.78 9.31
N GLU A 251 -11.97 3.58 9.78
CA GLU A 251 -11.02 2.80 10.53
C GLU A 251 -10.47 1.68 9.66
N MET A 252 -9.19 1.40 9.84
CA MET A 252 -8.50 0.35 9.11
C MET A 252 -7.44 -0.28 10.01
N THR A 253 -7.45 -1.61 10.06
CA THR A 253 -6.36 -2.42 10.62
C THR A 253 -5.67 -3.13 9.48
N PHE A 254 -4.35 -3.06 9.42
CA PHE A 254 -3.61 -3.59 8.29
C PHE A 254 -2.27 -4.17 8.72
N SER A 255 -1.74 -5.05 7.87
CA SER A 255 -0.35 -5.51 7.91
C SER A 255 0.28 -5.20 6.54
N THR A 256 1.59 -4.92 6.56
CA THR A 256 2.40 -4.90 5.34
C THR A 256 2.64 -6.33 4.83
N ALA A 257 3.42 -6.48 3.77
CA ALA A 257 3.53 -7.72 3.01
C ALA A 257 3.67 -8.99 3.88
N MET A 258 2.89 -10.02 3.54
CA MET A 258 2.78 -11.25 4.32
C MET A 258 2.94 -12.49 3.44
N ASN A 259 3.61 -13.50 3.99
CA ASN A 259 3.60 -14.85 3.47
C ASN A 259 2.37 -15.59 4.02
N LEU A 260 1.54 -16.09 3.10
CA LEU A 260 0.34 -16.86 3.37
C LEU A 260 0.59 -18.33 3.04
N SER A 261 0.20 -19.22 3.95
CA SER A 261 0.25 -20.66 3.77
C SER A 261 -1.13 -21.28 4.01
N PHE A 262 -1.67 -21.98 3.02
CA PHE A 262 -2.95 -22.68 3.09
C PHE A 262 -3.01 -23.77 2.02
N ASP A 263 -3.69 -24.88 2.30
CA ASP A 263 -3.99 -25.96 1.34
C ASP A 263 -2.74 -26.45 0.54
N GLY A 264 -1.57 -26.48 1.19
CA GLY A 264 -0.29 -26.89 0.60
C GLY A 264 0.38 -25.85 -0.32
N VAL A 265 -0.16 -24.62 -0.39
CA VAL A 265 0.35 -23.53 -1.22
C VAL A 265 0.92 -22.42 -0.34
N GLN A 266 2.03 -21.81 -0.79
CA GLN A 266 2.63 -20.62 -0.18
C GLN A 266 2.58 -19.44 -1.15
N ARG A 267 1.90 -18.36 -0.76
CA ARG A 267 1.75 -17.13 -1.55
C ARG A 267 2.15 -15.91 -0.74
N GLU A 268 2.92 -15.00 -1.32
CA GLU A 268 3.15 -13.67 -0.75
C GLU A 268 2.12 -12.66 -1.29
N VAL A 269 1.63 -11.78 -0.44
CA VAL A 269 0.80 -10.62 -0.80
C VAL A 269 1.41 -9.35 -0.23
N ASP A 270 1.25 -8.21 -0.91
CA ASP A 270 2.00 -6.98 -0.59
C ASP A 270 1.42 -6.21 0.61
N PHE A 271 0.15 -6.42 0.92
CA PHE A 271 -0.50 -5.94 2.13
C PHE A 271 -1.85 -6.64 2.34
N ILE A 272 -2.34 -6.61 3.58
CA ILE A 272 -3.66 -7.10 3.97
C ILE A 272 -4.29 -6.09 4.92
N ALA A 273 -5.59 -5.82 4.76
CA ALA A 273 -6.30 -4.92 5.66
C ALA A 273 -7.73 -5.37 5.95
N TRP A 274 -8.21 -5.10 7.15
CA TRP A 274 -9.62 -4.99 7.48
C TRP A 274 -10.03 -3.52 7.49
N ARG A 275 -11.06 -3.18 6.73
CA ARG A 275 -11.60 -1.82 6.68
C ARG A 275 -13.07 -1.81 7.07
N GLY A 276 -13.42 -0.95 8.02
CA GLY A 276 -14.81 -0.63 8.35
C GLY A 276 -15.32 0.50 7.46
N ASP A 277 -16.63 0.53 7.21
CA ASP A 277 -17.29 1.67 6.58
C ASP A 277 -17.43 2.85 7.56
N ASP A 278 -17.67 4.04 7.02
CA ASP A 278 -17.76 5.29 7.80
C ASP A 278 -18.89 5.22 8.84
N ARG A 279 -18.51 5.45 10.12
CA ARG A 279 -19.41 5.46 11.28
C ARG A 279 -20.52 6.50 11.21
N LEU A 280 -20.36 7.55 10.39
CA LEU A 280 -21.34 8.63 10.25
C LEU A 280 -22.43 8.30 9.22
N GLY A 281 -22.26 7.26 8.42
CA GLY A 281 -23.24 6.82 7.42
C GLY A 281 -24.36 5.98 8.04
N ARG A 282 -25.56 6.01 7.42
CA ARG A 282 -26.67 5.10 7.76
C ARG A 282 -26.37 3.61 7.49
N GLU A 283 -25.19 3.31 6.92
CA GLU A 283 -24.72 1.98 6.52
C GLU A 283 -23.79 1.32 7.56
N ASN A 284 -23.88 1.71 8.84
CA ASN A 284 -23.24 1.06 10.00
C ASN A 284 -23.60 -0.43 10.22
N ARG A 285 -24.02 -1.15 9.18
CA ARG A 285 -24.51 -2.53 9.22
C ARG A 285 -23.70 -3.51 8.37
N ARG A 286 -22.78 -3.03 7.51
CA ARG A 286 -21.92 -3.95 6.74
C ARG A 286 -20.79 -4.46 7.65
N PRO A 287 -20.45 -5.76 7.59
CA PRO A 287 -19.27 -6.26 8.25
C PRO A 287 -18.02 -5.62 7.63
N PRO A 288 -16.94 -5.42 8.40
CA PRO A 288 -15.66 -4.98 7.86
C PRO A 288 -15.23 -5.83 6.68
N GLN A 289 -14.65 -5.20 5.67
CA GLN A 289 -14.24 -5.87 4.43
C GLN A 289 -12.76 -6.24 4.51
N LEU A 290 -12.45 -7.49 4.14
CA LEU A 290 -11.07 -7.94 3.97
C LEU A 290 -10.53 -7.44 2.64
N ILE A 291 -9.33 -6.87 2.67
CA ILE A 291 -8.62 -6.32 1.52
C ILE A 291 -7.29 -7.03 1.38
N ILE A 292 -6.95 -7.46 0.15
CA ILE A 292 -5.68 -8.10 -0.18
C ILE A 292 -5.07 -7.42 -1.40
N GLY A 293 -3.79 -7.08 -1.29
CA GLY A 293 -3.09 -6.25 -2.27
C GLY A 293 -1.98 -6.93 -3.06
N GLU A 294 -1.87 -6.54 -4.33
CA GLU A 294 -0.64 -6.63 -5.13
C GLU A 294 -0.30 -5.23 -5.64
N ALA A 295 0.93 -4.78 -5.41
CA ALA A 295 1.39 -3.44 -5.68
C ALA A 295 2.74 -3.48 -6.38
N LYS A 296 2.76 -3.03 -7.64
CA LYS A 296 3.99 -2.89 -8.41
C LYS A 296 4.47 -1.44 -8.41
N SER A 297 5.73 -1.27 -8.04
CA SER A 297 6.39 0.03 -8.08
C SER A 297 6.73 0.46 -9.52
N LEU A 298 7.53 1.52 -9.68
CA LEU A 298 7.93 2.00 -11.00
C LEU A 298 8.76 0.95 -11.76
N GLY A 299 8.55 0.86 -13.07
CA GLY A 299 9.30 -0.04 -13.95
C GLY A 299 8.95 0.18 -15.42
N GLN A 300 9.71 -0.48 -16.30
CA GLN A 300 9.48 -0.48 -17.75
C GLN A 300 8.77 -1.76 -18.17
N GLY A 301 7.99 -1.71 -19.25
CA GLY A 301 7.31 -2.88 -19.81
C GLY A 301 6.07 -3.31 -19.03
N GLU A 302 5.79 -4.61 -18.99
CA GLU A 302 4.66 -5.19 -18.27
C GLU A 302 5.04 -5.44 -16.81
N LEU A 303 4.30 -4.82 -15.89
CA LEU A 303 4.47 -4.96 -14.45
C LEU A 303 3.54 -6.01 -13.87
N ILE A 304 2.35 -6.18 -14.47
CA ILE A 304 1.37 -7.20 -14.07
C ILE A 304 1.49 -8.40 -14.99
N THR A 305 1.87 -9.53 -14.41
CA THR A 305 2.05 -10.78 -15.15
C THR A 305 0.88 -11.75 -14.93
N ALA A 306 0.76 -12.75 -15.80
CA ALA A 306 -0.20 -13.84 -15.60
C ALA A 306 0.10 -14.64 -14.31
N GLY A 307 1.37 -14.71 -13.89
CA GLY A 307 1.79 -15.35 -12.64
C GLY A 307 1.25 -14.63 -11.41
N ASP A 308 1.34 -13.30 -11.40
CA ASP A 308 0.78 -12.46 -10.32
C ASP A 308 -0.73 -12.70 -10.16
N LEU A 309 -1.47 -12.71 -11.28
CA LEU A 309 -2.91 -12.94 -11.25
C LEU A 309 -3.29 -14.37 -10.88
N ALA A 310 -2.49 -15.37 -11.27
CA ALA A 310 -2.69 -16.76 -10.85
C ALA A 310 -2.48 -16.91 -9.32
N LYS A 311 -1.46 -16.25 -8.77
CA LYS A 311 -1.22 -16.15 -7.32
C LYS A 311 -2.44 -15.53 -6.62
N LEU A 312 -2.87 -14.34 -7.03
CA LEU A 312 -4.03 -13.67 -6.42
C LEU A 312 -5.31 -14.50 -6.56
N LYS A 313 -5.52 -15.16 -7.70
CA LYS A 313 -6.68 -16.04 -7.91
C LYS A 313 -6.70 -17.20 -6.92
N SER A 314 -5.55 -17.78 -6.58
CA SER A 314 -5.46 -18.84 -5.57
C SER A 314 -5.82 -18.35 -4.16
N VAL A 315 -5.40 -17.12 -3.81
CA VAL A 315 -5.78 -16.48 -2.53
C VAL A 315 -7.28 -16.13 -2.53
N ALA A 316 -7.81 -15.58 -3.62
CA ALA A 316 -9.21 -15.22 -3.78
C ALA A 316 -10.16 -16.43 -3.72
N ALA A 317 -9.69 -17.60 -4.16
CA ALA A 317 -10.45 -18.84 -4.02
C ALA A 317 -10.55 -19.30 -2.56
N LYS A 318 -9.51 -19.06 -1.74
CA LYS A 318 -9.51 -19.37 -0.31
C LYS A 318 -10.30 -18.36 0.52
N LEU A 319 -10.28 -17.09 0.11
CA LEU A 319 -10.88 -15.96 0.81
C LEU A 319 -11.98 -15.33 -0.08
N PRO A 320 -13.15 -15.99 -0.18
CA PRO A 320 -14.30 -15.39 -0.87
C PRO A 320 -14.72 -14.09 -0.16
N ASP A 321 -15.34 -13.18 -0.91
CA ASP A 321 -15.82 -11.87 -0.46
C ASP A 321 -14.71 -10.86 -0.08
N ALA A 322 -13.44 -11.26 -0.13
CA ALA A 322 -12.31 -10.33 -0.04
C ALA A 322 -12.22 -9.43 -1.28
N VAL A 323 -11.92 -8.15 -1.05
CA VAL A 323 -11.62 -7.14 -2.07
C VAL A 323 -10.15 -7.25 -2.45
N PHE A 324 -9.87 -7.40 -3.74
CA PHE A 324 -8.51 -7.46 -4.25
C PHE A 324 -8.10 -6.10 -4.82
N VAL A 325 -6.91 -5.63 -4.49
CA VAL A 325 -6.40 -4.34 -4.97
C VAL A 325 -5.15 -4.60 -5.80
N ILE A 326 -5.17 -4.19 -7.06
CA ILE A 326 -4.03 -4.28 -7.96
C ILE A 326 -3.58 -2.87 -8.27
N THR A 327 -2.32 -2.59 -7.93
CA THR A 327 -1.75 -1.25 -8.01
C THR A 327 -0.52 -1.24 -8.92
N VAL A 328 -0.40 -0.20 -9.74
CA VAL A 328 0.85 0.15 -10.44
C VAL A 328 1.23 1.61 -10.18
N LEU A 329 2.51 1.90 -9.94
CA LEU A 329 3.01 3.29 -9.80
C LEU A 329 3.21 4.02 -11.14
N ARG A 330 2.57 3.55 -12.21
CA ARG A 330 2.43 4.26 -13.49
C ARG A 330 1.04 4.86 -13.60
N GLU A 331 0.87 5.84 -14.46
CA GLU A 331 -0.43 6.48 -14.76
C GLU A 331 -1.36 5.61 -15.63
N TYR A 332 -0.90 4.44 -16.07
CA TYR A 332 -1.65 3.58 -16.97
C TYR A 332 -1.31 2.09 -16.80
N PHE A 333 -2.23 1.25 -17.27
CA PHE A 333 -1.99 -0.17 -17.58
C PHE A 333 -1.73 -0.33 -19.07
N THR A 334 -0.75 -1.17 -19.44
CA THR A 334 -0.46 -1.47 -20.85
C THR A 334 -1.62 -2.25 -21.49
N PRO A 335 -1.75 -2.26 -22.83
CA PRO A 335 -2.80 -3.06 -23.48
C PRO A 335 -2.76 -4.55 -23.12
N ALA A 336 -1.56 -5.13 -22.96
CA ALA A 336 -1.39 -6.52 -22.56
C ALA A 336 -1.86 -6.77 -21.11
N GLU A 337 -1.51 -5.87 -20.19
CA GLU A 337 -1.99 -5.93 -18.80
C GLU A 337 -3.51 -5.80 -18.73
N LYS A 338 -4.10 -4.87 -19.50
CA LYS A 338 -5.56 -4.69 -19.55
C LYS A 338 -6.26 -5.99 -19.95
N LEU A 339 -5.74 -6.73 -20.94
CA LEU A 339 -6.30 -8.01 -21.36
C LEU A 339 -6.26 -9.07 -20.24
N LEU A 340 -5.16 -9.12 -19.49
CA LEU A 340 -5.01 -10.03 -18.35
C LEU A 340 -5.94 -9.63 -17.20
N LEU A 341 -5.96 -8.36 -16.84
CA LEU A 341 -6.79 -7.78 -15.78
C LEU A 341 -8.28 -7.93 -16.09
N GLU A 342 -8.71 -7.72 -17.33
CA GLU A 342 -10.10 -7.88 -17.75
C GLU A 342 -10.61 -9.29 -17.46
N ARG A 343 -9.82 -10.32 -17.78
CA ARG A 343 -10.18 -11.73 -17.49
C ARG A 343 -10.29 -11.97 -15.99
N PHE A 344 -9.35 -11.45 -15.21
CA PHE A 344 -9.34 -11.61 -13.76
C PHE A 344 -10.52 -10.88 -13.09
N VAL A 345 -10.78 -9.63 -13.47
CA VAL A 345 -11.90 -8.81 -12.98
C VAL A 345 -13.24 -9.45 -13.33
N LYS A 346 -13.44 -9.91 -14.57
CA LYS A 346 -14.67 -10.62 -14.96
C LYS A 346 -14.89 -11.90 -14.14
N TRP A 347 -13.81 -12.63 -13.82
CA TRP A 347 -13.89 -13.78 -12.92
C TRP A 347 -14.25 -13.38 -11.49
N GLY A 348 -13.72 -12.26 -10.97
CA GLY A 348 -14.06 -11.69 -9.66
C GLY A 348 -15.51 -11.20 -9.56
N ARG A 349 -16.08 -10.73 -10.68
CA ARG A 349 -17.50 -10.30 -10.83
C ARG A 349 -18.52 -11.45 -10.84
N ARG A 350 -18.11 -12.70 -10.64
CA ARG A 350 -19.07 -13.78 -10.33
C ARG A 350 -19.87 -13.39 -9.08
N VAL A 351 -21.11 -13.86 -8.97
CA VAL A 351 -21.98 -13.42 -7.89
C VAL A 351 -21.90 -14.32 -6.66
N ASN A 352 -21.81 -13.70 -5.49
CA ASN A 352 -21.97 -14.39 -4.21
C ASN A 352 -23.46 -14.59 -3.88
N VAL A 353 -23.73 -15.13 -2.69
CA VAL A 353 -25.09 -15.41 -2.20
C VAL A 353 -25.95 -14.16 -2.04
N HIS A 354 -25.33 -12.98 -1.93
CA HIS A 354 -26.00 -11.68 -1.83
C HIS A 354 -26.22 -11.01 -3.19
N GLY A 355 -25.79 -11.64 -4.29
CA GLY A 355 -25.89 -11.08 -5.63
C GLY A 355 -24.84 -10.00 -5.94
N GLU A 356 -23.88 -9.79 -5.04
CA GLU A 356 -22.74 -8.89 -5.18
C GLU A 356 -21.53 -9.61 -5.83
N PRO A 357 -20.51 -8.90 -6.34
CA PRO A 357 -19.28 -9.52 -6.81
C PRO A 357 -18.60 -10.33 -5.70
N THR A 358 -18.23 -11.59 -5.97
CA THR A 358 -17.56 -12.48 -5.00
C THR A 358 -16.16 -12.00 -4.65
N ASN A 359 -15.41 -11.43 -5.59
CA ASN A 359 -14.12 -10.80 -5.31
C ASN A 359 -14.03 -9.50 -6.11
N PRO A 360 -14.52 -8.38 -5.56
CA PRO A 360 -14.36 -7.06 -6.18
C PRO A 360 -12.88 -6.76 -6.39
N VAL A 361 -12.53 -6.22 -7.56
CA VAL A 361 -11.14 -5.89 -7.90
C VAL A 361 -10.97 -4.39 -8.08
N LEU A 362 -10.21 -3.75 -7.20
CA LEU A 362 -9.85 -2.35 -7.30
C LEU A 362 -8.57 -2.21 -8.13
N LEU A 363 -8.58 -1.29 -9.10
CA LEU A 363 -7.42 -1.00 -9.94
C LEU A 363 -6.91 0.41 -9.64
N LEU A 364 -5.67 0.52 -9.18
CA LEU A 364 -5.07 1.80 -8.82
C LEU A 364 -3.83 2.08 -9.65
N THR A 365 -3.69 3.33 -10.08
CA THR A 365 -2.54 3.85 -10.81
C THR A 365 -1.89 4.98 -10.01
N ALA A 366 -0.80 5.54 -10.53
CA ALA A 366 -0.16 6.73 -9.95
C ALA A 366 -1.14 7.90 -9.72
N HIS A 367 -2.22 7.98 -10.49
CA HIS A 367 -3.28 8.98 -10.31
C HIS A 367 -3.89 8.91 -8.91
N GLU A 368 -4.33 7.73 -8.47
CA GLU A 368 -4.90 7.56 -7.12
C GLU A 368 -3.82 7.58 -6.05
N LEU A 369 -2.70 6.89 -6.27
CA LEU A 369 -1.65 6.74 -5.25
C LEU A 369 -1.02 8.07 -4.84
N THR A 370 -0.97 9.03 -5.76
CA THR A 370 -0.42 10.36 -5.49
C THR A 370 -1.48 11.38 -5.08
N MET A 371 -2.75 10.98 -4.88
CA MET A 371 -3.84 11.90 -4.50
C MET A 371 -3.47 12.73 -3.25
N ASP A 372 -3.85 14.00 -3.24
CA ASP A 372 -3.49 14.91 -2.15
C ASP A 372 -4.44 14.76 -0.95
N HIS A 373 -5.74 14.88 -1.22
CA HIS A 373 -6.77 14.95 -0.18
C HIS A 373 -7.92 13.99 -0.41
N LEU A 374 -8.66 14.16 -1.50
CA LEU A 374 -9.83 13.34 -1.83
C LEU A 374 -9.68 12.78 -3.24
N LEU A 375 -10.08 11.51 -3.38
CA LEU A 375 -10.06 10.81 -4.66
C LEU A 375 -10.98 11.48 -5.68
N SER A 376 -12.18 11.87 -5.26
CA SER A 376 -13.16 12.61 -6.07
C SER A 376 -12.58 13.88 -6.69
N ALA A 377 -11.86 14.68 -5.89
CA ALA A 377 -11.19 15.88 -6.38
C ALA A 377 -10.09 15.54 -7.39
N THR A 378 -9.29 14.51 -7.12
CA THR A 378 -8.24 14.05 -8.04
C THR A 378 -8.81 13.59 -9.37
N TRP A 379 -9.89 12.80 -9.37
CA TRP A 379 -10.56 12.37 -10.59
C TRP A 379 -11.23 13.51 -11.36
N LYS A 380 -11.78 14.51 -10.66
CA LYS A 380 -12.31 15.72 -11.28
C LYS A 380 -11.22 16.51 -12.01
N ASP A 381 -10.06 16.70 -11.37
CA ASP A 381 -8.94 17.45 -11.93
C ASP A 381 -8.31 16.74 -13.14
N LEU A 382 -8.30 15.41 -13.15
CA LEU A 382 -7.82 14.63 -14.30
C LEU A 382 -8.71 14.76 -15.54
N GLY A 383 -10.00 15.04 -15.38
CA GLY A 383 -10.93 15.14 -16.50
C GLY A 383 -11.21 13.80 -17.19
N GLY A 384 -11.73 13.87 -18.42
CA GLY A 384 -11.95 12.69 -19.27
C GLY A 384 -12.85 11.63 -18.61
N SER A 385 -12.43 10.37 -18.70
CA SER A 385 -13.15 9.26 -18.08
C SER A 385 -13.16 9.32 -16.56
N HIS A 386 -12.12 9.87 -15.91
CA HIS A 386 -12.05 9.97 -14.45
C HIS A 386 -13.11 10.91 -13.89
N ALA A 387 -13.31 12.07 -14.52
CA ALA A 387 -14.27 13.07 -14.04
C ALA A 387 -15.72 12.57 -14.04
N LEU A 388 -16.07 11.57 -14.88
CA LEU A 388 -17.39 10.92 -14.86
C LEU A 388 -17.66 10.17 -13.56
N PHE A 389 -16.60 9.80 -12.81
CA PHE A 389 -16.69 9.06 -11.56
C PHE A 389 -16.31 9.90 -10.35
N ALA A 390 -16.16 11.22 -10.50
CA ALA A 390 -15.73 12.11 -9.41
C ALA A 390 -16.80 12.29 -8.32
N ASP A 391 -18.05 11.90 -8.56
CA ASP A 391 -19.13 12.02 -7.59
C ASP A 391 -18.96 11.07 -6.40
N TYR A 392 -19.53 11.47 -5.26
CA TYR A 392 -19.38 10.74 -4.00
C TYR A 392 -19.86 9.29 -4.09
N GLU A 393 -20.89 9.00 -4.90
CA GLU A 393 -21.43 7.63 -5.03
C GLU A 393 -20.39 6.62 -5.52
N HIS A 394 -19.48 7.01 -6.41
CA HIS A 394 -18.43 6.15 -6.96
C HIS A 394 -17.22 5.98 -6.03
N THR A 395 -17.14 6.80 -4.99
CA THR A 395 -16.09 6.72 -3.98
C THR A 395 -16.66 6.35 -2.62
N ARG A 396 -17.95 6.01 -2.51
CA ARG A 396 -18.60 5.81 -1.22
C ARG A 396 -18.19 4.51 -0.52
N THR A 397 -18.11 3.41 -1.25
CA THR A 397 -17.68 2.11 -0.71
C THR A 397 -16.52 1.54 -1.52
N LEU A 398 -15.86 0.48 -1.02
CA LEU A 398 -14.84 -0.22 -1.81
C LEU A 398 -15.44 -0.88 -3.06
N LEU A 399 -16.71 -1.30 -3.01
CA LEU A 399 -17.42 -1.87 -4.14
C LEU A 399 -17.64 -0.83 -5.24
N ASP A 400 -18.11 0.35 -4.86
CA ASP A 400 -18.35 1.45 -5.78
C ASP A 400 -17.04 1.90 -6.44
N MET A 401 -15.97 2.02 -5.64
CA MET A 401 -14.65 2.38 -6.13
C MET A 401 -14.04 1.30 -7.03
N ALA A 402 -14.27 0.02 -6.71
CA ALA A 402 -13.85 -1.10 -7.57
C ALA A 402 -14.57 -1.05 -8.92
N ASP A 403 -15.89 -0.84 -8.94
CA ASP A 403 -16.64 -0.75 -10.20
C ASP A 403 -16.24 0.49 -11.02
N ALA A 404 -16.00 1.62 -10.38
CA ALA A 404 -15.53 2.85 -11.03
C ALA A 404 -14.14 2.67 -11.65
N THR A 405 -13.16 2.16 -10.91
CA THR A 405 -11.80 1.95 -11.44
C THR A 405 -11.76 0.91 -12.57
N GLN A 406 -12.61 -0.12 -12.52
CA GLN A 406 -12.75 -1.07 -13.62
C GLN A 406 -13.33 -0.41 -14.89
N GLN A 407 -14.29 0.50 -14.76
CA GLN A 407 -14.82 1.29 -15.87
C GLN A 407 -13.75 2.24 -16.44
N ILE A 408 -13.05 2.98 -15.59
CA ILE A 408 -12.00 3.93 -15.97
C ILE A 408 -10.88 3.23 -16.74
N TYR A 409 -10.32 2.15 -16.19
CA TYR A 409 -9.08 1.57 -16.70
C TYR A 409 -9.28 0.50 -17.77
N LEU A 410 -10.38 -0.26 -17.68
CA LEU A 410 -10.66 -1.39 -18.57
C LEU A 410 -11.83 -1.13 -19.52
N GLY A 411 -12.60 -0.05 -19.34
CA GLY A 411 -13.78 0.23 -20.18
C GLY A 411 -14.89 -0.82 -20.04
N LEU A 412 -14.92 -1.55 -18.93
CA LEU A 412 -15.99 -2.50 -18.65
C LEU A 412 -17.29 -1.76 -18.37
N PRO A 413 -18.48 -2.33 -18.68
CA PRO A 413 -19.73 -1.77 -18.19
C PRO A 413 -19.78 -1.86 -16.65
N SER A 414 -20.60 -1.03 -16.02
CA SER A 414 -20.87 -1.16 -14.58
C SER A 414 -21.36 -2.57 -14.24
N PHE A 415 -21.07 -3.03 -13.03
CA PHE A 415 -21.51 -4.34 -12.58
C PHE A 415 -23.04 -4.52 -12.72
N HIS A 416 -23.81 -3.50 -12.34
CA HIS A 416 -25.27 -3.51 -12.45
C HIS A 416 -25.75 -3.60 -13.90
N GLN A 417 -25.11 -2.88 -14.83
CA GLN A 417 -25.44 -2.97 -16.25
C GLN A 417 -25.15 -4.37 -16.80
N ALA A 418 -23.96 -4.92 -16.53
CA ALA A 418 -23.59 -6.27 -16.96
C ALA A 418 -24.55 -7.34 -16.42
N ARG A 419 -25.01 -7.17 -15.18
CA ARG A 419 -26.01 -8.05 -14.56
C ARG A 419 -27.38 -7.94 -15.22
N ARG A 420 -27.84 -6.72 -15.53
CA ARG A 420 -29.10 -6.50 -16.26
C ARG A 420 -29.06 -7.19 -17.62
N GLU A 421 -28.02 -6.95 -18.40
CA GLU A 421 -27.83 -7.56 -19.72
C GLU A 421 -27.79 -9.10 -19.67
N TYR A 422 -27.15 -9.68 -18.64
CA TYR A 422 -27.15 -11.13 -18.43
C TYR A 422 -28.56 -11.67 -18.19
N TRP A 423 -29.35 -11.00 -17.34
CA TRP A 423 -30.72 -11.40 -17.04
C TRP A 423 -31.64 -11.25 -18.25
N ASP A 424 -31.52 -10.16 -19.01
CA ASP A 424 -32.29 -9.93 -20.23
C ASP A 424 -32.03 -11.03 -21.26
N LYS A 425 -30.75 -11.40 -21.47
CA LYS A 425 -30.36 -12.52 -22.34
C LYS A 425 -30.92 -13.85 -21.85
N ARG A 426 -30.91 -14.09 -20.54
CA ARG A 426 -31.46 -15.33 -19.94
C ARG A 426 -32.97 -15.41 -20.10
N LEU A 427 -33.69 -14.30 -19.91
CA LEU A 427 -35.14 -14.23 -20.13
C LEU A 427 -35.49 -14.44 -21.60
N ALA A 428 -34.76 -13.82 -22.53
CA ALA A 428 -34.94 -14.02 -23.96
C ALA A 428 -34.76 -15.49 -24.38
N ARG A 429 -33.72 -16.17 -23.86
CA ARG A 429 -33.50 -17.61 -24.11
C ARG A 429 -34.64 -18.48 -23.59
N ARG A 430 -35.18 -18.17 -22.41
CA ARG A 430 -36.33 -18.90 -21.85
C ARG A 430 -37.59 -18.73 -22.69
N LYS A 431 -37.88 -17.51 -23.15
CA LYS A 431 -39.01 -17.24 -24.06
C LYS A 431 -38.85 -17.94 -25.40
N ALA A 432 -37.64 -17.95 -25.97
CA ALA A 432 -37.35 -18.65 -27.22
C ALA A 432 -37.52 -20.17 -27.10
N ALA A 433 -37.10 -20.77 -25.98
CA ALA A 433 -37.31 -22.20 -25.73
C ALA A 433 -38.81 -22.55 -25.60
N GLN A 434 -39.59 -21.72 -24.92
CA GLN A 434 -41.04 -21.91 -24.79
C GLN A 434 -41.80 -21.73 -26.11
N ASN A 435 -41.30 -20.91 -27.03
CA ASN A 435 -41.92 -20.70 -28.34
C ASN A 435 -41.46 -21.71 -29.41
N GLY A 436 -40.41 -22.51 -29.14
CA GLY A 436 -39.90 -23.54 -30.05
C GLY A 436 -40.45 -24.94 -29.80
N GLU A 437 -41.31 -25.10 -28.79
CA GLU A 437 -42.00 -26.36 -28.45
C GLU A 437 -43.48 -26.38 -28.90
N ASN A 438 -43.92 -25.39 -29.70
CA ASN A 438 -45.26 -25.33 -30.31
C ASN A 438 -45.24 -25.65 -31.81
#